data_AF-A0A7S3EI63-F1
#
_entry.id   AF-A0A7S3EI63-F1
#
_cell.length_a   1.000
_cell.length_b   1.000
_cell.length_c   1.000
_cell.angle_alpha   90.00
_cell.angle_beta   90.00
_cell.angle_gamma   90.00
#
_symmetry.space_group_name_H-M   'P 1'
#
loop_
_entity.id
_entity.type
_entity.pdbx_description
1 polymer ?
#
loop_
_entity_poly.entity_id
_entity_poly.type
_entity_poly.pdbx_seq_one_letter_code
_entity_poly.pdbx_strand_id
1 'polypeptide(L)'
;MSYWKFLPSDLSLVREGIQSVGDKLESVLEVAEPYLEPVFEVEKKLPHVFEAPSKLLSSAFVKMPQQSEYVNLSDPLFSRAFIVIALCPLIWNLLGRLEYKTKIISKIFFGRYPGCYALATWIFCFSLFRDKTFLEVLRSPNQPECELLAKDEYLALAGVLFVLGLVLIVSAYIRLGVVGTYLGDYFGILFEEKLEGFPFSASPHPMYDGASMLFAARALVAQSMAGVLLACWVYIVYRIASVFEESFTDFIYSEKQTHDRKATKSSQSVTSSRVKTVQKTKSKGTTSSSSNNKRS
;
A
#
# COMPACT_ATOMS: atom_id res chain seq x y z
N MET A 1 -10.24 21.44 -18.95
CA MET A 1 -10.68 21.18 -20.34
C MET A 1 -10.84 19.68 -20.45
N SER A 2 -12.05 19.17 -20.73
CA SER A 2 -12.38 17.73 -20.62
C SER A 2 -11.44 16.88 -21.49
N TYR A 3 -10.67 15.99 -20.86
CA TYR A 3 -9.64 15.14 -21.46
C TYR A 3 -10.19 14.12 -22.49
N TRP A 4 -11.50 14.11 -22.75
CA TRP A 4 -12.22 12.99 -23.37
C TRP A 4 -12.83 13.31 -24.74
N LYS A 5 -12.35 14.37 -25.40
CA LYS A 5 -12.89 14.86 -26.68
C LYS A 5 -12.41 14.13 -27.93
N PHE A 6 -11.52 13.15 -27.83
CA PHE A 6 -10.85 12.53 -28.99
C PHE A 6 -11.09 11.02 -29.17
N LEU A 7 -12.21 10.46 -28.67
CA LEU A 7 -12.58 9.07 -28.92
C LEU A 7 -13.34 8.88 -30.26
N PRO A 8 -13.04 7.84 -31.05
CA PRO A 8 -13.81 7.50 -32.23
C PRO A 8 -15.24 7.03 -31.86
N SER A 9 -16.15 7.20 -32.82
CA SER A 9 -17.61 7.11 -32.61
C SER A 9 -18.14 5.70 -32.35
N ASP A 10 -17.31 4.68 -32.54
CA ASP A 10 -17.64 3.25 -32.55
C ASP A 10 -17.46 2.55 -31.17
N LEU A 11 -16.80 3.21 -30.21
CA LEU A 11 -16.64 2.73 -28.82
C LEU A 11 -17.44 3.55 -27.80
N SER A 12 -18.61 4.06 -28.19
CA SER A 12 -19.46 4.95 -27.37
C SER A 12 -19.79 4.40 -25.99
N LEU A 13 -20.08 3.09 -25.86
CA LEU A 13 -20.40 2.47 -24.57
C LEU A 13 -19.19 2.38 -23.62
N VAL A 14 -18.01 2.07 -24.15
CA VAL A 14 -16.76 2.04 -23.35
C VAL A 14 -16.37 3.46 -22.96
N ARG A 15 -16.55 4.43 -23.86
CA ARG A 15 -16.38 5.86 -23.60
C ARG A 15 -17.31 6.35 -22.50
N GLU A 16 -18.59 6.06 -22.59
CA GLU A 16 -19.59 6.44 -21.58
C GLU A 16 -19.31 5.79 -20.24
N GLY A 17 -18.89 4.53 -20.22
CA GLY A 17 -18.48 3.82 -19.00
C GLY A 17 -17.25 4.43 -18.35
N ILE A 18 -16.19 4.66 -19.13
CA ILE A 18 -14.93 5.26 -18.63
C ILE A 18 -15.16 6.71 -18.21
N GLN A 19 -15.92 7.51 -18.97
CA GLN A 19 -16.30 8.87 -18.58
C GLN A 19 -17.16 8.86 -17.32
N SER A 20 -18.17 8.01 -17.22
CA SER A 20 -19.04 7.96 -16.04
C SER A 20 -18.25 7.59 -14.77
N VAL A 21 -17.28 6.68 -14.88
CA VAL A 21 -16.40 6.33 -13.76
C VAL A 21 -15.39 7.44 -13.47
N GLY A 22 -14.82 8.07 -14.50
CA GLY A 22 -13.93 9.22 -14.39
C GLY A 22 -14.59 10.42 -13.72
N ASP A 23 -15.78 10.79 -14.17
CA ASP A 23 -16.60 11.88 -13.62
C ASP A 23 -16.99 11.59 -12.16
N LYS A 24 -17.32 10.34 -11.82
CA LYS A 24 -17.53 9.92 -10.43
C LYS A 24 -16.26 10.05 -9.59
N LEU A 25 -15.11 9.66 -10.11
CA LEU A 25 -13.83 9.79 -9.42
C LEU A 25 -13.43 11.26 -9.23
N GLU A 26 -13.63 12.10 -10.23
CA GLU A 26 -13.44 13.55 -10.12
C GLU A 26 -14.39 14.14 -9.09
N SER A 27 -15.66 13.76 -9.06
CA SER A 27 -16.60 14.22 -8.02
C SER A 27 -16.20 13.80 -6.61
N VAL A 28 -15.62 12.59 -6.44
CA VAL A 28 -15.09 12.13 -5.15
C VAL A 28 -13.84 12.92 -4.77
N LEU A 29 -12.97 13.22 -5.74
CA LEU A 29 -11.79 14.06 -5.53
C LEU A 29 -12.18 15.49 -5.19
N GLU A 30 -13.16 16.10 -5.86
CA GLU A 30 -13.68 17.44 -5.56
C GLU A 30 -14.28 17.51 -4.15
N VAL A 31 -14.99 16.46 -3.71
CA VAL A 31 -15.50 16.38 -2.34
C VAL A 31 -14.37 16.21 -1.32
N ALA A 32 -13.30 15.48 -1.68
CA ALA A 32 -12.15 15.26 -0.81
C ALA A 32 -11.18 16.46 -0.81
N GLU A 33 -11.12 17.27 -1.87
CA GLU A 33 -10.14 18.33 -2.09
C GLU A 33 -10.08 19.35 -0.94
N PRO A 34 -11.20 19.84 -0.36
CA PRO A 34 -11.17 20.73 0.80
C PRO A 34 -10.56 20.10 2.06
N TYR A 35 -10.64 18.77 2.19
CA TYR A 35 -10.05 18.02 3.30
C TYR A 35 -8.58 17.67 3.06
N LEU A 36 -8.14 17.71 1.80
CA LEU A 36 -6.76 17.48 1.39
C LEU A 36 -5.96 18.79 1.27
N GLU A 37 -6.63 19.91 1.07
CA GLU A 37 -6.08 21.28 1.07
C GLU A 37 -5.11 21.53 2.23
N PRO A 38 -5.40 21.19 3.51
CA PRO A 38 -4.45 21.37 4.61
C PRO A 38 -3.14 20.58 4.42
N VAL A 39 -3.19 19.40 3.81
CA VAL A 39 -2.00 18.59 3.50
C VAL A 39 -1.19 19.24 2.39
N PHE A 40 -1.85 19.77 1.36
CA PHE A 40 -1.21 20.48 0.26
C PHE A 40 -0.71 21.89 0.65
N GLU A 41 -1.30 22.53 1.67
CA GLU A 41 -0.84 23.82 2.20
C GLU A 41 0.44 23.69 3.02
N VAL A 42 0.66 22.56 3.70
CA VAL A 42 1.95 22.26 4.36
C VAL A 42 3.10 22.21 3.35
N GLU A 43 2.84 21.70 2.14
CA GLU A 43 3.81 21.71 1.03
C GLU A 43 4.18 23.15 0.63
N LYS A 44 3.18 24.02 0.43
CA LYS A 44 3.43 25.43 0.07
C LYS A 44 4.27 26.16 1.14
N LYS A 45 4.18 25.73 2.39
CA LYS A 45 4.97 26.27 3.53
C LYS A 45 6.36 25.64 3.67
N LEU A 46 6.64 24.50 3.04
CA LEU A 46 7.92 23.77 3.09
C LEU A 46 8.49 23.48 1.69
N PRO A 47 8.65 24.50 0.80
CA PRO A 47 9.06 24.26 -0.58
C PRO A 47 10.46 23.63 -0.69
N HIS A 48 11.34 23.95 0.25
CA HIS A 48 12.74 23.52 0.28
C HIS A 48 12.94 22.01 0.44
N VAL A 49 11.96 21.27 0.99
CA VAL A 49 12.07 19.81 1.22
C VAL A 49 12.23 19.05 -0.09
N PHE A 50 11.51 19.46 -1.13
CA PHE A 50 11.55 18.80 -2.44
C PHE A 50 12.26 19.63 -3.50
N GLU A 51 12.38 20.95 -3.32
CA GLU A 51 12.94 21.86 -4.33
C GLU A 51 14.46 21.73 -4.53
N ALA A 52 15.25 21.60 -3.46
CA ALA A 52 16.69 21.44 -3.60
C ALA A 52 17.07 20.06 -4.20
N PRO A 53 16.49 18.93 -3.73
CA PRO A 53 16.71 17.63 -4.34
C PRO A 53 16.22 17.56 -5.79
N SER A 54 15.05 18.15 -6.10
CA SER A 54 14.52 18.14 -7.46
C SER A 54 15.43 18.94 -8.39
N LYS A 55 15.84 20.16 -8.02
CA LYS A 55 16.79 20.97 -8.80
C LYS A 55 18.11 20.25 -9.04
N LEU A 56 18.65 19.58 -8.03
CA LEU A 56 19.87 18.79 -8.18
C LEU A 56 19.67 17.64 -9.18
N LEU A 57 18.58 16.89 -9.05
CA LEU A 57 18.27 15.79 -9.95
C LEU A 57 18.01 16.28 -11.39
N SER A 58 17.24 17.36 -11.57
CA SER A 58 17.02 18.00 -12.86
C SER A 58 18.34 18.43 -13.49
N SER A 59 19.25 19.01 -12.71
CA SER A 59 20.58 19.40 -13.21
C SER A 59 21.44 18.20 -13.61
N ALA A 60 21.27 17.05 -12.95
CA ALA A 60 21.92 15.80 -13.36
C ALA A 60 21.31 15.24 -14.65
N PHE A 61 19.99 15.36 -14.81
CA PHE A 61 19.27 14.97 -16.03
C PHE A 61 19.66 15.81 -17.25
N VAL A 62 19.91 17.12 -17.08
CA VAL A 62 20.44 18.00 -18.14
C VAL A 62 21.80 17.51 -18.65
N LYS A 63 22.64 16.94 -17.78
CA LYS A 63 23.98 16.45 -18.14
C LYS A 63 23.96 15.10 -18.85
N MET A 64 22.81 14.43 -18.94
CA MET A 64 22.71 13.16 -19.65
C MET A 64 22.74 13.38 -21.17
N PRO A 65 23.58 12.64 -21.91
CA PRO A 65 23.86 12.88 -23.33
C PRO A 65 22.69 12.53 -24.28
N GLN A 66 21.56 12.07 -23.77
CA GLN A 66 20.42 11.60 -24.56
C GLN A 66 19.12 12.24 -24.07
N GLN A 67 18.80 13.43 -24.61
CA GLN A 67 17.49 14.05 -24.42
C GLN A 67 16.56 13.58 -25.56
N SER A 68 15.42 12.98 -25.19
CA SER A 68 14.41 12.54 -26.14
C SER A 68 13.48 13.71 -26.49
N GLU A 69 13.07 13.82 -27.75
CA GLU A 69 12.04 14.76 -28.18
C GLU A 69 10.69 14.52 -27.47
N TYR A 70 10.45 13.29 -26.97
CA TYR A 70 9.20 12.89 -26.33
C TYR A 70 9.18 13.09 -24.81
N VAL A 71 10.33 13.38 -24.18
CA VAL A 71 10.44 13.44 -22.71
C VAL A 71 11.43 14.51 -22.29
N ASN A 72 10.93 15.52 -21.58
CA ASN A 72 11.77 16.52 -20.95
C ASN A 72 12.15 16.09 -19.53
N LEU A 73 13.27 15.37 -19.39
CA LEU A 73 13.79 14.96 -18.09
C LEU A 73 14.25 16.16 -17.24
N SER A 74 14.57 17.30 -17.86
CA SER A 74 15.06 18.48 -17.15
C SER A 74 13.97 19.25 -16.41
N ASP A 75 12.69 18.89 -16.62
CA ASP A 75 11.55 19.50 -15.94
C ASP A 75 11.62 19.25 -14.42
N PRO A 76 11.63 20.31 -13.59
CA PRO A 76 11.59 20.18 -12.14
C PRO A 76 10.39 19.38 -11.62
N LEU A 77 9.24 19.45 -12.32
CA LEU A 77 8.05 18.66 -11.95
C LEU A 77 8.30 17.16 -12.16
N PHE A 78 8.94 16.78 -13.28
CA PHE A 78 9.31 15.39 -13.54
C PHE A 78 10.25 14.86 -12.46
N SER A 79 11.30 15.62 -12.15
CA SER A 79 12.28 15.27 -11.12
C SER A 79 11.64 15.14 -9.74
N ARG A 80 10.69 16.02 -9.42
CA ARG A 80 9.92 15.96 -8.17
C ARG A 80 9.07 14.70 -8.10
N ALA A 81 8.28 14.40 -9.14
CA ALA A 81 7.45 13.19 -9.19
C ALA A 81 8.31 11.93 -9.06
N PHE A 82 9.45 11.87 -9.76
CA PHE A 82 10.40 10.76 -9.68
C PHE A 82 10.87 10.50 -8.23
N ILE A 83 11.25 11.55 -7.50
CA ILE A 83 11.69 11.47 -6.11
C ILE A 83 10.52 11.06 -5.20
N VAL A 84 9.36 11.72 -5.30
CA VAL A 84 8.21 11.47 -4.43
C VAL A 84 7.67 10.05 -4.59
N ILE A 85 7.62 9.54 -5.84
CA ILE A 85 7.26 8.15 -6.14
C ILE A 85 8.16 7.17 -5.38
N ALA A 86 9.47 7.41 -5.35
CA ALA A 86 10.42 6.55 -4.67
C ALA A 86 10.34 6.67 -3.13
N LEU A 87 10.21 7.90 -2.61
CA LEU A 87 10.19 8.17 -1.18
C LEU A 87 8.95 7.61 -0.47
N CYS A 88 7.80 7.60 -1.16
CA CYS A 88 6.55 7.04 -0.64
C CYS A 88 6.75 5.65 0.02
N PRO A 89 7.07 4.59 -0.74
CA PRO A 89 7.25 3.27 -0.17
C PRO A 89 8.42 3.11 0.77
N LEU A 90 9.49 3.88 0.58
CA LEU A 90 10.62 3.85 1.49
C LEU A 90 10.23 4.36 2.88
N ILE A 91 9.50 5.47 2.97
CA ILE A 91 9.14 6.08 4.25
C ILE A 91 8.13 5.21 4.99
N TRP A 92 7.08 4.72 4.35
CA TRP A 92 6.11 3.89 5.08
C TRP A 92 6.69 2.54 5.51
N ASN A 93 7.56 1.92 4.70
CA ASN A 93 8.28 0.71 5.13
C ASN A 93 9.18 0.99 6.33
N LEU A 94 9.87 2.14 6.35
CA LEU A 94 10.71 2.55 7.47
C LEU A 94 9.87 2.78 8.73
N LEU A 95 8.76 3.52 8.62
CA LEU A 95 7.86 3.82 9.73
C LEU A 95 7.23 2.53 10.29
N GLY A 96 6.81 1.62 9.43
CA GLY A 96 6.33 0.29 9.84
C GLY A 96 7.41 -0.44 10.65
N ARG A 97 8.62 -0.59 10.11
CA ARG A 97 9.72 -1.30 10.81
C ARG A 97 10.12 -0.62 12.12
N LEU A 98 10.10 0.71 12.16
CA LEU A 98 10.34 1.49 13.36
C LEU A 98 9.27 1.19 14.42
N GLU A 99 8.00 1.20 14.03
CA GLU A 99 6.89 0.83 14.92
C GLU A 99 7.03 -0.60 15.40
N TYR A 100 7.35 -1.56 14.53
CA TYR A 100 7.53 -2.95 14.90
C TYR A 100 8.59 -3.12 16.00
N LYS A 101 9.72 -2.42 15.90
CA LYS A 101 10.83 -2.51 16.85
C LYS A 101 10.63 -1.70 18.14
N THR A 102 10.08 -0.48 18.04
CA THR A 102 10.10 0.50 19.15
C THR A 102 8.74 0.75 19.79
N LYS A 103 7.66 0.44 19.06
CA LYS A 103 6.27 0.75 19.41
C LYS A 103 6.03 2.24 19.66
N ILE A 104 6.82 3.11 19.02
CA ILE A 104 6.78 4.55 19.29
C ILE A 104 5.47 5.19 18.82
N ILE A 105 4.95 4.78 17.65
CA ILE A 105 3.73 5.35 17.08
C ILE A 105 2.53 4.92 17.93
N SER A 106 2.46 3.63 18.28
CA SER A 106 1.38 3.14 19.15
C SER A 106 1.43 3.75 20.56
N LYS A 107 2.60 4.08 21.09
CA LYS A 107 2.73 4.82 22.36
C LYS A 107 2.23 6.27 22.26
N ILE A 108 2.62 6.99 21.21
CA ILE A 108 2.21 8.39 20.97
C ILE A 108 0.68 8.49 20.84
N PHE A 109 0.07 7.54 20.14
CA PHE A 109 -1.38 7.51 19.89
C PHE A 109 -2.16 6.64 20.90
N PHE A 110 -1.57 6.29 22.04
CA PHE A 110 -2.23 5.57 23.15
C PHE A 110 -2.84 4.21 22.78
N GLY A 111 -2.32 3.52 21.77
CA GLY A 111 -2.77 2.19 21.42
C GLY A 111 -2.34 1.74 20.02
N ARG A 112 -2.46 0.42 19.79
CA ARG A 112 -2.09 -0.23 18.53
C ARG A 112 -3.02 0.18 17.39
N TYR A 113 -4.34 0.14 17.62
CA TYR A 113 -5.33 0.52 16.61
C TYR A 113 -5.30 2.03 16.31
N PRO A 114 -5.37 2.96 17.30
CA PRO A 114 -5.28 4.39 17.00
C PRO A 114 -3.97 4.78 16.30
N GLY A 115 -2.84 4.20 16.72
CA GLY A 115 -1.55 4.42 16.04
C GLY A 115 -1.54 3.91 14.61
N CYS A 116 -2.16 2.75 14.34
CA CYS A 116 -2.30 2.21 12.99
C CYS A 116 -3.19 3.11 12.11
N TYR A 117 -4.34 3.58 12.61
CA TYR A 117 -5.19 4.53 11.87
C TYR A 117 -4.52 5.88 11.62
N ALA A 118 -3.72 6.36 12.57
CA ALA A 118 -2.93 7.58 12.39
C ALA A 118 -1.88 7.40 11.28
N LEU A 119 -1.14 6.28 11.29
CA LEU A 119 -0.19 5.96 10.22
C LEU A 119 -0.90 5.75 8.88
N ALA A 120 -2.04 5.06 8.87
CA ALA A 120 -2.86 4.85 7.67
C ALA A 120 -3.29 6.17 7.03
N THR A 121 -3.78 7.10 7.85
CA THR A 121 -4.16 8.45 7.39
C THR A 121 -2.94 9.16 6.78
N TRP A 122 -1.78 9.09 7.43
CA TRP A 122 -0.55 9.69 6.92
C TRP A 122 -0.11 9.06 5.57
N ILE A 123 -0.09 7.73 5.47
CA ILE A 123 0.28 7.02 4.23
C ILE A 123 -0.68 7.35 3.09
N PHE A 124 -1.99 7.39 3.39
CA PHE A 124 -3.01 7.74 2.41
C PHE A 124 -2.82 9.18 1.90
N CYS A 125 -2.68 10.15 2.80
CA CYS A 125 -2.41 11.55 2.43
C CYS A 125 -1.12 11.71 1.62
N PHE A 126 -0.05 11.00 2.01
CA PHE A 126 1.21 11.05 1.28
C PHE A 126 1.11 10.38 -0.10
N SER A 127 0.30 9.32 -0.22
CA SER A 127 0.00 8.69 -1.51
C SER A 127 -0.80 9.62 -2.43
N LEU A 128 -1.75 10.39 -1.89
CA LEU A 128 -2.47 11.40 -2.67
C LEU A 128 -1.55 12.52 -3.14
N PHE A 129 -0.59 12.93 -2.30
CA PHE A 129 0.45 13.87 -2.70
C PHE A 129 1.29 13.33 -3.87
N ARG A 130 1.75 12.08 -3.81
CA ARG A 130 2.44 11.43 -4.92
C ARG A 130 1.59 11.44 -6.20
N ASP A 131 0.33 11.01 -6.12
CA ASP A 131 -0.58 10.98 -7.27
C ASP A 131 -0.76 12.38 -7.87
N LYS A 132 -0.91 13.43 -7.04
CA LYS A 132 -0.95 14.83 -7.49
C LYS A 132 0.32 15.22 -8.24
N THR A 133 1.50 14.93 -7.70
CA THR A 133 2.77 15.29 -8.37
C THR A 133 2.92 14.60 -9.73
N PHE A 134 2.44 13.37 -9.86
CA PHE A 134 2.41 12.67 -11.15
C PHE A 134 1.44 13.33 -12.13
N LEU A 135 0.23 13.67 -11.68
CA LEU A 135 -0.75 14.36 -12.53
C LEU A 135 -0.28 15.75 -13.00
N GLU A 136 0.47 16.47 -12.18
CA GLU A 136 1.06 17.75 -12.58
C GLU A 136 2.10 17.59 -13.69
N VAL A 137 2.87 16.49 -13.70
CA VAL A 137 3.76 16.16 -14.82
C VAL A 137 2.96 15.91 -16.09
N LEU A 138 1.87 15.14 -16.00
CA LEU A 138 1.00 14.88 -17.15
C LEU A 138 0.36 16.15 -17.73
N ARG A 139 0.12 17.16 -16.88
CA ARG A 139 -0.49 18.44 -17.24
C ARG A 139 0.53 19.54 -17.56
N SER A 140 1.82 19.24 -17.43
CA SER A 140 2.89 20.23 -17.60
C SER A 140 3.03 20.59 -19.08
N PRO A 141 3.00 21.89 -19.45
CA PRO A 141 3.25 22.31 -20.82
C PRO A 141 4.70 22.04 -21.27
N ASN A 142 5.60 21.73 -20.32
CA ASN A 142 6.99 21.40 -20.61
C ASN A 142 7.18 19.92 -21.00
N GLN A 143 6.12 19.10 -20.92
CA GLN A 143 6.12 17.71 -21.35
C GLN A 143 5.30 17.59 -22.65
N PRO A 144 5.94 17.21 -23.77
CA PRO A 144 5.22 17.07 -25.02
C PRO A 144 4.27 15.87 -24.99
N GLU A 145 3.10 16.04 -25.59
CA GLU A 145 2.21 14.93 -25.91
C GLU A 145 2.85 14.09 -27.05
N CYS A 146 2.62 12.79 -27.02
CA CYS A 146 3.18 11.86 -27.98
C CYS A 146 2.09 11.35 -28.91
N GLU A 147 2.13 11.76 -30.19
CA GLU A 147 1.15 11.34 -31.20
C GLU A 147 1.03 9.82 -31.36
N LEU A 148 2.11 9.06 -31.07
CA LEU A 148 2.06 7.60 -31.08
C LEU A 148 1.04 7.06 -30.08
N LEU A 149 0.93 7.69 -28.90
CA LEU A 149 -0.01 7.32 -27.85
C LEU A 149 -1.43 7.82 -28.10
N ALA A 150 -1.65 8.67 -29.12
CA ALA A 150 -2.97 9.16 -29.49
C ALA A 150 -3.83 8.11 -30.21
N LYS A 151 -3.25 6.97 -30.61
CA LYS A 151 -3.98 5.90 -31.29
C LYS A 151 -4.97 5.20 -30.35
N ASP A 152 -6.10 4.78 -30.91
CA ASP A 152 -7.19 4.12 -30.18
C ASP A 152 -6.77 2.85 -29.44
N GLU A 153 -5.77 2.14 -29.96
CA GLU A 153 -5.19 0.95 -29.33
C GLU A 153 -4.61 1.24 -27.93
N TYR A 154 -3.99 2.40 -27.74
CA TYR A 154 -3.43 2.81 -26.45
C TYR A 154 -4.50 3.30 -25.48
N LEU A 155 -5.57 3.89 -25.99
CA LEU A 155 -6.71 4.28 -25.18
C LEU A 155 -7.52 3.08 -24.71
N ALA A 156 -7.71 2.08 -25.58
CA ALA A 156 -8.31 0.80 -25.22
C ALA A 156 -7.45 0.08 -24.16
N LEU A 157 -6.13 0.05 -24.34
CA LEU A 157 -5.20 -0.49 -23.36
C LEU A 157 -5.30 0.25 -22.01
N ALA A 158 -5.41 1.58 -22.03
CA ALA A 158 -5.59 2.38 -20.82
C ALA A 158 -6.88 2.00 -20.08
N GLY A 159 -7.99 1.81 -20.81
CA GLY A 159 -9.26 1.35 -20.25
C GLY A 159 -9.14 -0.03 -19.57
N VAL A 160 -8.47 -0.98 -20.22
CA VAL A 160 -8.24 -2.32 -19.67
C VAL A 160 -7.38 -2.24 -18.39
N LEU A 161 -6.25 -1.53 -18.44
CA LEU A 161 -5.37 -1.33 -17.29
C LEU A 161 -6.10 -0.66 -16.13
N PHE A 162 -6.94 0.32 -16.42
CA PHE A 162 -7.74 1.01 -15.41
C PHE A 162 -8.71 0.07 -14.70
N VAL A 163 -9.48 -0.72 -15.45
CA VAL A 163 -10.45 -1.67 -14.88
C VAL A 163 -9.74 -2.75 -14.07
N LEU A 164 -8.69 -3.38 -14.62
CA LEU A 164 -7.93 -4.41 -13.91
C LEU A 164 -7.28 -3.85 -12.64
N GLY A 165 -6.70 -2.65 -12.74
CA GLY A 165 -6.07 -1.98 -11.60
C GLY A 165 -7.07 -1.70 -10.47
N LEU A 166 -8.25 -1.17 -10.81
CA LEU A 166 -9.32 -0.95 -9.82
C LEU A 166 -9.81 -2.25 -9.21
N VAL A 167 -10.02 -3.31 -10.01
CA VAL A 167 -10.46 -4.62 -9.51
C VAL A 167 -9.47 -5.17 -8.49
N LEU A 168 -8.16 -5.10 -8.76
CA LEU A 168 -7.14 -5.56 -7.82
C LEU A 168 -7.13 -4.74 -6.53
N ILE A 169 -7.12 -3.40 -6.62
CA ILE A 169 -7.10 -2.51 -5.45
C ILE A 169 -8.35 -2.69 -4.60
N VAL A 170 -9.54 -2.59 -5.19
CA VAL A 170 -10.81 -2.65 -4.46
C VAL A 170 -10.99 -4.02 -3.82
N SER A 171 -10.71 -5.10 -4.55
CA SER A 171 -10.84 -6.45 -4.00
C SER A 171 -9.84 -6.71 -2.87
N ALA A 172 -8.61 -6.21 -2.99
CA ALA A 172 -7.60 -6.33 -1.93
C ALA A 172 -8.01 -5.53 -0.70
N TYR A 173 -8.50 -4.30 -0.89
CA TYR A 173 -8.95 -3.43 0.18
C TYR A 173 -10.16 -4.01 0.92
N ILE A 174 -11.12 -4.62 0.21
CA ILE A 174 -12.27 -5.31 0.84
C ILE A 174 -11.80 -6.45 1.76
N ARG A 175 -10.73 -7.16 1.36
CA ARG A 175 -10.19 -8.30 2.12
C ARG A 175 -9.33 -7.87 3.31
N LEU A 176 -8.49 -6.85 3.13
CA LEU A 176 -7.53 -6.37 4.13
C LEU A 176 -8.17 -5.37 5.11
N GLY A 177 -9.13 -4.59 4.65
CA GLY A 177 -9.56 -3.37 5.33
C GLY A 177 -8.44 -2.34 5.51
N VAL A 178 -8.74 -1.24 6.19
CA VAL A 178 -7.76 -0.16 6.46
C VAL A 178 -6.52 -0.72 7.16
N VAL A 179 -6.71 -1.52 8.21
CA VAL A 179 -5.62 -2.00 9.06
C VAL A 179 -4.68 -2.94 8.29
N GLY A 180 -5.23 -3.88 7.50
CA GLY A 180 -4.42 -4.78 6.69
C GLY A 180 -3.71 -4.06 5.55
N THR A 181 -4.33 -3.03 4.96
CA THR A 181 -3.73 -2.25 3.86
C THR A 181 -2.61 -1.33 4.33
N TYR A 182 -2.69 -0.80 5.55
CA TYR A 182 -1.76 0.20 6.06
C TYR A 182 -0.89 -0.31 7.22
N LEU A 183 -0.20 -1.43 7.00
CA LEU A 183 0.87 -1.95 7.86
C LEU A 183 0.42 -2.35 9.28
N GLY A 184 -0.82 -2.79 9.46
CA GLY A 184 -1.35 -3.22 10.76
C GLY A 184 -0.58 -4.38 11.40
N ASP A 185 0.03 -5.25 10.60
CA ASP A 185 0.92 -6.32 11.03
C ASP A 185 2.18 -5.80 11.75
N TYR A 186 2.69 -4.61 11.43
CA TYR A 186 3.79 -3.96 12.14
C TYR A 186 3.38 -3.47 13.53
N PHE A 187 2.11 -3.07 13.68
CA PHE A 187 1.48 -2.86 14.98
C PHE A 187 1.16 -4.20 15.68
N GLY A 188 1.36 -5.33 15.00
CA GLY A 188 1.04 -6.71 15.41
C GLY A 188 -0.46 -7.00 15.46
N ILE A 189 -1.26 -6.24 14.71
CA ILE A 189 -2.66 -6.53 14.44
C ILE A 189 -2.66 -7.49 13.25
N LEU A 190 -2.64 -8.78 13.54
CA LEU A 190 -2.41 -9.84 12.56
C LEU A 190 -3.72 -10.58 12.29
N PHE A 191 -3.92 -10.97 11.04
CA PHE A 191 -4.93 -11.98 10.70
C PHE A 191 -4.56 -13.32 11.32
N GLU A 192 -5.53 -14.23 11.46
CA GLU A 192 -5.28 -15.59 11.91
C GLU A 192 -4.26 -16.29 11.01
N GLU A 193 -4.53 -16.22 9.71
CA GLU A 193 -3.70 -16.70 8.60
C GLU A 193 -3.53 -15.62 7.54
N LYS A 194 -2.56 -15.81 6.64
CA LYS A 194 -2.38 -14.92 5.50
C LYS A 194 -3.52 -15.10 4.51
N LEU A 195 -3.89 -14.02 3.83
CA LEU A 195 -4.93 -14.05 2.82
C LEU A 195 -4.39 -14.69 1.54
N GLU A 196 -4.96 -15.83 1.16
CA GLU A 196 -4.56 -16.56 -0.06
C GLU A 196 -5.63 -16.51 -1.16
N GLY A 197 -6.87 -16.13 -0.83
CA GLY A 197 -7.95 -15.99 -1.81
C GLY A 197 -7.80 -14.76 -2.71
N PHE A 198 -8.63 -14.68 -3.76
CA PHE A 198 -8.64 -13.51 -4.66
C PHE A 198 -8.77 -12.18 -3.90
N PRO A 199 -7.96 -11.16 -4.23
CA PRO A 199 -7.01 -11.10 -5.35
C PRO A 199 -5.60 -11.66 -5.09
N PHE A 200 -5.28 -12.07 -3.86
CA PHE A 200 -3.96 -12.57 -3.47
C PHE A 200 -3.56 -13.88 -4.15
N SER A 201 -4.55 -14.69 -4.58
CA SER A 201 -4.31 -15.88 -5.40
C SER A 201 -3.78 -15.58 -6.81
N ALA A 202 -4.01 -14.36 -7.31
CA ALA A 202 -3.65 -13.95 -8.68
C ALA A 202 -2.42 -13.03 -8.71
N SER A 203 -2.27 -12.16 -7.71
CA SER A 203 -1.10 -11.31 -7.50
C SER A 203 -0.71 -11.34 -6.03
N PRO A 204 0.56 -11.56 -5.68
CA PRO A 204 1.02 -11.49 -4.28
C PRO A 204 0.85 -10.11 -3.66
N HIS A 205 0.92 -9.05 -4.49
CA HIS A 205 0.88 -7.65 -4.07
C HIS A 205 -0.16 -6.86 -4.88
N PRO A 206 -1.45 -7.20 -4.77
CA PRO A 206 -2.49 -6.70 -5.68
C PRO A 206 -2.69 -5.19 -5.58
N MET A 207 -2.41 -4.59 -4.42
CA MET A 207 -2.44 -3.13 -4.25
C MET A 207 -1.35 -2.43 -5.09
N TYR A 208 -0.12 -2.96 -5.09
CA TYR A 208 0.99 -2.41 -5.84
C TYR A 208 0.83 -2.63 -7.34
N ASP A 209 0.45 -3.84 -7.75
CA ASP A 209 0.21 -4.15 -9.16
C ASP A 209 -0.96 -3.32 -9.70
N GLY A 210 -2.06 -3.25 -8.95
CA GLY A 210 -3.22 -2.47 -9.34
C GLY A 210 -2.91 -0.98 -9.43
N ALA A 211 -2.19 -0.41 -8.47
CA ALA A 211 -1.76 0.99 -8.53
C ALA A 211 -0.85 1.25 -9.74
N SER A 212 0.11 0.37 -10.03
CA SER A 212 0.98 0.50 -11.20
C SER A 212 0.19 0.54 -12.50
N MET A 213 -0.85 -0.31 -12.63
CA MET A 213 -1.76 -0.29 -13.77
C MET A 213 -2.54 1.04 -13.88
N LEU A 214 -2.99 1.61 -12.77
CA LEU A 214 -3.68 2.91 -12.77
C LEU A 214 -2.75 4.07 -13.19
N PHE A 215 -1.49 4.06 -12.76
CA PHE A 215 -0.50 5.05 -13.21
C PHE A 215 -0.25 4.94 -14.72
N ALA A 216 -0.08 3.72 -15.23
CA ALA A 216 0.09 3.47 -16.66
C ALA A 216 -1.15 3.91 -17.47
N ALA A 217 -2.36 3.57 -16.99
CA ALA A 217 -3.60 4.00 -17.63
C ALA A 217 -3.71 5.53 -17.74
N ARG A 218 -3.42 6.26 -16.66
CA ARG A 218 -3.42 7.73 -16.66
C ARG A 218 -2.39 8.31 -17.62
N ALA A 219 -1.19 7.73 -17.70
CA ALA A 219 -0.17 8.17 -18.64
C ALA A 219 -0.59 8.01 -20.10
N LEU A 220 -1.22 6.87 -20.44
CA LEU A 220 -1.71 6.58 -21.78
C LEU A 220 -2.88 7.50 -22.16
N VAL A 221 -3.84 7.73 -21.25
CA VAL A 221 -4.93 8.70 -21.48
C VAL A 221 -4.39 10.10 -21.72
N ALA A 222 -3.36 10.51 -20.99
CA ALA A 222 -2.71 11.80 -21.16
C ALA A 222 -1.73 11.85 -22.34
N GLN A 223 -1.59 10.77 -23.10
CA GLN A 223 -0.68 10.66 -24.25
C GLN A 223 0.76 11.07 -23.91
N SER A 224 1.17 10.85 -22.64
CA SER A 224 2.40 11.40 -22.10
C SER A 224 3.48 10.33 -21.96
N MET A 225 4.54 10.43 -22.74
CA MET A 225 5.66 9.50 -22.64
C MET A 225 6.46 9.69 -21.33
N ALA A 226 6.52 10.92 -20.83
CA ALA A 226 7.04 11.21 -19.49
C ALA A 226 6.20 10.51 -18.41
N GLY A 227 4.88 10.53 -18.55
CA GLY A 227 3.96 9.76 -17.72
C GLY A 227 4.22 8.26 -17.78
N VAL A 228 4.44 7.70 -18.97
CA VAL A 228 4.72 6.26 -19.15
C VAL A 228 6.02 5.89 -18.45
N LEU A 229 7.07 6.70 -18.58
CA LEU A 229 8.33 6.48 -17.85
C LEU A 229 8.14 6.52 -16.34
N LEU A 230 7.37 7.49 -15.84
CA LEU A 230 7.06 7.56 -14.41
C LEU A 230 6.18 6.39 -13.95
N ALA A 231 5.27 5.88 -14.78
CA ALA A 231 4.49 4.68 -14.48
C ALA A 231 5.38 3.42 -14.41
N CYS A 232 6.34 3.27 -15.33
CA CYS A 232 7.37 2.24 -15.24
C CYS A 232 8.20 2.39 -13.96
N TRP A 233 8.53 3.62 -13.58
CA TRP A 233 9.24 3.91 -12.34
C TRP A 233 8.44 3.52 -11.10
N VAL A 234 7.13 3.82 -11.05
CA VAL A 234 6.21 3.35 -10.00
C VAL A 234 6.28 1.83 -9.88
N TYR A 235 6.16 1.11 -11.01
CA TYR A 235 6.22 -0.35 -11.01
C TYR A 235 7.55 -0.86 -10.43
N ILE A 236 8.70 -0.35 -10.89
CA ILE A 236 10.02 -0.75 -10.39
C ILE A 236 10.13 -0.51 -8.89
N VAL A 237 9.79 0.69 -8.43
CA VAL A 237 9.83 1.08 -7.02
C VAL A 237 8.95 0.16 -6.18
N TYR A 238 7.74 -0.17 -6.65
CA TYR A 238 6.84 -1.07 -5.94
C TYR A 238 7.31 -2.51 -5.93
N ARG A 239 7.96 -3.01 -7.00
CA ARG A 239 8.59 -4.33 -6.97
C ARG A 239 9.70 -4.40 -5.94
N ILE A 240 10.51 -3.35 -5.81
CA ILE A 240 11.54 -3.24 -4.77
C ILE A 240 10.89 -3.22 -3.39
N ALA A 241 9.88 -2.37 -3.17
CA ALA A 241 9.16 -2.26 -1.92
C ALA A 241 8.52 -3.60 -1.51
N SER A 242 7.91 -4.31 -2.45
CA SER A 242 7.28 -5.62 -2.25
C SER A 242 8.26 -6.63 -1.66
N VAL A 243 9.50 -6.69 -2.16
CA VAL A 243 10.52 -7.62 -1.64
C VAL A 243 10.85 -7.31 -0.17
N PHE A 244 10.92 -6.03 0.20
CA PHE A 244 11.17 -5.63 1.58
C PHE A 244 9.97 -5.85 2.49
N GLU A 245 8.76 -5.66 1.98
CA GLU A 245 7.52 -5.83 2.74
C GLU A 245 7.24 -7.32 2.97
N GLU A 246 7.23 -8.11 1.89
CA GLU A 246 6.95 -9.55 1.92
C GLU A 246 7.90 -10.30 2.87
N SER A 247 9.21 -10.08 2.72
CA SER A 247 10.21 -10.70 3.60
C SER A 247 10.00 -10.38 5.08
N PHE A 248 9.45 -9.20 5.39
CA PHE A 248 9.21 -8.79 6.77
C PHE A 248 7.87 -9.30 7.31
N THR A 249 6.81 -9.26 6.50
CA THR A 249 5.52 -9.85 6.86
C THR A 249 5.68 -11.36 7.10
N ASP A 250 6.43 -12.08 6.25
CA ASP A 250 6.80 -13.48 6.45
C ASP A 250 7.45 -13.72 7.81
N PHE A 251 8.43 -12.88 8.16
CA PHE A 251 9.09 -12.92 9.44
C PHE A 251 8.09 -12.73 10.60
N ILE A 252 7.21 -11.73 10.55
CA ILE A 252 6.21 -11.48 11.59
C ILE A 252 5.27 -12.68 11.79
N TYR A 253 4.75 -13.26 10.69
CA TYR A 253 3.86 -14.42 10.78
C TYR A 253 4.60 -15.68 11.27
N SER A 254 5.89 -15.85 10.95
CA SER A 254 6.70 -16.97 11.46
C SER A 254 6.94 -16.87 12.98
N GLU A 255 7.14 -15.65 13.50
CA GLU A 255 7.27 -15.38 14.92
C GLU A 255 5.95 -15.67 15.64
N LYS A 256 4.81 -15.21 15.08
CA LYS A 256 3.47 -15.51 15.60
C LYS A 256 3.26 -17.01 15.77
N GLN A 257 3.50 -17.80 14.73
CA GLN A 257 3.36 -19.26 14.78
C GLN A 257 4.26 -19.89 15.85
N THR A 258 5.48 -19.39 16.03
CA THR A 258 6.42 -19.87 17.05
C THR A 258 5.90 -19.58 18.46
N HIS A 259 5.35 -18.39 18.68
CA HIS A 259 4.73 -18.00 19.95
C HIS A 259 3.49 -18.85 20.27
N ASP A 260 2.61 -19.08 19.28
CA ASP A 260 1.40 -19.89 19.44
C ASP A 260 1.72 -21.36 19.76
N ARG A 261 2.75 -21.93 19.10
CA ARG A 261 3.25 -23.29 19.40
C ARG A 261 3.82 -23.38 20.81
N LYS A 262 4.57 -22.37 21.27
CA LYS A 262 5.12 -22.33 22.64
C LYS A 262 4.01 -22.21 23.68
N ALA A 263 3.01 -21.36 23.46
CA ALA A 263 1.85 -21.21 24.33
C ALA A 263 1.00 -22.49 24.41
N THR A 264 0.84 -23.20 23.30
CA THR A 264 0.14 -24.49 23.26
C THR A 264 0.90 -25.55 24.05
N LYS A 265 2.23 -25.65 23.87
CA LYS A 265 3.08 -26.58 24.63
C LYS A 265 3.09 -26.30 26.13
N SER A 266 3.12 -25.03 26.56
CA SER A 266 3.04 -24.68 27.98
C SER A 266 1.66 -25.01 28.57
N SER A 267 0.59 -24.77 27.83
CA SER A 267 -0.77 -25.12 28.26
C SER A 267 -0.96 -26.63 28.40
N GLN A 268 -0.41 -27.42 27.46
CA GLN A 268 -0.42 -28.89 27.54
C GLN A 268 0.45 -29.42 28.69
N SER A 269 1.61 -28.83 28.96
CA SER A 269 2.47 -29.24 30.09
C SER A 269 1.84 -28.92 31.45
N VAL A 270 1.19 -27.76 31.59
CA VAL A 270 0.44 -27.37 32.79
C VAL A 270 -0.75 -28.31 33.00
N THR A 271 -1.49 -28.62 31.96
CA THR A 271 -2.64 -29.55 32.03
C THR A 271 -2.19 -30.96 32.41
N SER A 272 -1.13 -31.48 31.79
CA SER A 272 -0.54 -32.79 32.14
C SER A 272 -0.04 -32.84 33.59
N SER A 273 0.59 -31.77 34.07
CA SER A 273 1.06 -31.65 35.46
C SER A 273 -0.09 -31.59 36.47
N ARG A 274 -1.18 -30.91 36.12
CA ARG A 274 -2.39 -30.82 36.96
C ARG A 274 -3.12 -32.17 37.03
N VAL A 275 -3.23 -32.89 35.90
CA VAL A 275 -3.82 -34.24 35.85
C VAL A 275 -3.01 -35.23 36.70
N LYS A 276 -1.68 -35.21 36.60
CA LYS A 276 -0.80 -36.04 37.45
C LYS A 276 -0.93 -35.72 38.94
N THR A 277 -1.04 -34.44 39.30
CA THR A 277 -1.23 -34.01 40.69
C THR A 277 -2.59 -34.48 41.25
N VAL A 278 -3.67 -34.39 40.45
CA VAL A 278 -5.02 -34.86 40.85
C VAL A 278 -5.10 -36.38 40.99
N GLN A 279 -4.42 -37.14 40.13
CA GLN A 279 -4.32 -38.60 40.29
C GLN A 279 -3.53 -38.99 41.54
N LYS A 280 -2.45 -38.26 41.86
CA LYS A 280 -1.63 -38.52 43.05
C LYS A 280 -2.37 -38.19 44.36
N THR A 281 -3.22 -37.17 44.38
CA THR A 281 -4.07 -36.86 45.55
C THR A 281 -5.22 -37.85 45.71
N LYS A 282 -5.85 -38.33 44.63
CA LYS A 282 -6.84 -39.42 44.70
C LYS A 282 -6.25 -40.75 45.17
N SER A 283 -5.02 -41.10 44.74
CA SER A 283 -4.35 -42.33 45.16
C SER A 283 -3.92 -42.33 46.64
N LYS A 284 -3.66 -41.15 47.24
CA LYS A 284 -3.34 -41.02 48.67
C LYS A 284 -4.57 -40.93 49.59
N GLY A 285 -5.77 -40.76 49.03
CA GLY A 285 -7.02 -40.66 49.80
C GLY A 285 -7.69 -41.99 50.15
N THR A 286 -7.17 -43.13 49.68
CA THR A 286 -7.84 -44.44 49.79
C THR A 286 -7.16 -45.44 50.73
N THR A 287 -6.17 -45.03 51.53
CA THR A 287 -5.41 -45.92 52.43
C THR A 287 -5.50 -45.56 53.92
N SER A 288 -6.57 -44.89 54.38
CA SER A 288 -6.80 -44.68 55.82
C SER A 288 -8.26 -44.87 56.28
N SER A 289 -8.79 -46.10 56.25
CA SER A 289 -9.90 -46.50 57.12
C SER A 289 -10.12 -48.02 57.11
N SER A 290 -9.30 -48.76 57.86
CA SER A 290 -9.68 -50.05 58.44
C SER A 290 -8.67 -50.46 59.51
N SER A 291 -8.89 -49.96 60.73
CA SER A 291 -8.45 -50.66 61.93
C SER A 291 -9.46 -50.47 63.05
N ASN A 292 -9.73 -51.58 63.72
CA ASN A 292 -10.41 -51.75 65.00
C ASN A 292 -11.93 -51.55 65.07
N ASN A 293 -12.65 -52.68 64.99
CA ASN A 293 -13.52 -53.05 66.10
C ASN A 293 -13.76 -54.57 66.18
N LYS A 294 -13.16 -55.24 67.17
CA LYS A 294 -13.62 -56.53 67.70
C LYS A 294 -13.53 -56.48 69.22
N ARG A 295 -14.70 -56.35 69.86
CA ARG A 295 -15.00 -56.71 71.25
C ARG A 295 -16.34 -57.44 71.24
N SER A 296 -16.42 -58.43 72.14
CA SER A 296 -17.46 -59.45 72.39
C SER A 296 -17.66 -60.48 71.29
#